data_AF-A0AAD7TC95-F1
#
_entry.id   AF-A0AAD7TC95-F1
#
_cell.length_a   1.000
_cell.length_b   1.000
_cell.length_c   1.000
_cell.angle_alpha   90.00
_cell.angle_beta   90.00
_cell.angle_gamma   90.00
#
_symmetry.space_group_name_H-M   'P 1'
#
loop_
_entity.id
_entity.type
_entity.pdbx_description
1 polymer ?
#
loop_
_entity_poly.entity_id
_entity_poly.type
_entity_poly.pdbx_seq_one_letter_code
_entity_poly.pdbx_strand_id
1 'polypeptide(L)'
;MFHWGKWKKRMGANSSSKRPVFDEKEDVNFDHFQILRAIGKGSFGKVCIVQKRDTEKMYAMKYMNKQQCIERDELRNVFRELEILQEIEHVFF
;
A
#
# COMPACT_ATOMS: atom_id res chain seq x y z
N MET A 1 -24.48 -10.30 -12.06
CA MET A 1 -23.48 -11.38 -12.14
C MET A 1 -22.45 -10.98 -13.19
N PHE A 2 -21.32 -10.42 -12.77
CA PHE A 2 -20.32 -9.87 -13.69
C PHE A 2 -19.25 -10.92 -14.04
N HIS A 3 -19.02 -11.08 -15.35
CA HIS A 3 -18.34 -12.18 -15.99
C HIS A 3 -16.80 -12.03 -15.91
N TRP A 4 -16.12 -13.03 -15.34
CA TRP A 4 -14.69 -13.05 -14.97
C TRP A 4 -13.73 -13.43 -16.13
N GLY A 5 -14.12 -13.25 -17.40
CA GLY A 5 -13.56 -14.07 -18.50
C GLY A 5 -12.36 -13.57 -19.31
N LYS A 6 -11.76 -12.38 -19.08
CA LYS A 6 -10.91 -11.76 -20.12
C LYS A 6 -9.64 -11.00 -19.68
N TRP A 7 -8.88 -11.53 -18.72
CA TRP A 7 -7.55 -10.97 -18.38
C TRP A 7 -6.40 -12.00 -18.42
N LYS A 8 -6.56 -13.08 -19.21
CA LYS A 8 -5.49 -14.05 -19.44
C LYS A 8 -4.87 -13.84 -20.83
N LYS A 9 -3.61 -13.39 -20.83
CA LYS A 9 -2.58 -13.37 -21.90
C LYS A 9 -2.22 -11.99 -22.44
N ARG A 10 -1.00 -11.55 -22.09
CA ARG A 10 0.09 -10.96 -22.90
C ARG A 10 1.15 -10.51 -21.90
N MET A 11 2.45 -10.81 -21.92
CA MET A 11 3.37 -11.66 -22.69
C MET A 11 4.57 -11.92 -21.74
N GLY A 12 5.32 -13.00 -21.92
CA GLY A 12 6.45 -13.36 -21.05
C GLY A 12 7.76 -12.63 -21.38
N ALA A 13 8.67 -12.64 -20.42
CA ALA A 13 10.12 -12.62 -20.62
C ALA A 13 10.77 -13.30 -19.41
N ASN A 14 11.58 -14.31 -19.69
CA ASN A 14 12.41 -15.03 -18.74
C ASN A 14 13.44 -14.06 -18.13
N SER A 15 13.18 -13.59 -16.91
CA SER A 15 14.23 -13.14 -16.00
C SER A 15 14.19 -14.14 -14.85
N SER A 16 15.29 -14.85 -14.65
CA SER A 16 15.54 -15.67 -13.49
C SER A 16 15.03 -14.93 -12.24
N SER A 17 13.91 -15.39 -11.68
CA SER A 17 13.30 -14.83 -10.48
C SER A 17 14.20 -15.07 -9.29
N LYS A 18 15.32 -14.34 -9.21
CA LYS A 18 15.95 -14.05 -7.93
C LYS A 18 14.89 -13.28 -7.16
N ARG A 19 14.32 -13.93 -6.15
CA ARG A 19 13.49 -13.23 -5.17
C ARG A 19 14.33 -12.05 -4.68
N PRO A 20 13.81 -10.80 -4.70
CA PRO A 20 14.54 -9.69 -4.12
C PRO A 20 14.94 -10.09 -2.70
N VAL A 21 16.25 -10.05 -2.44
CA VAL A 21 16.79 -10.29 -1.10
C VAL A 21 16.55 -9.00 -0.35
N PHE A 22 15.62 -9.02 0.59
CA PHE A 22 15.34 -7.86 1.43
C PHE A 22 16.27 -7.93 2.64
N ASP A 23 17.09 -6.90 2.83
CA ASP A 23 17.89 -6.74 4.03
C ASP A 23 16.99 -6.19 5.15
N GLU A 24 16.93 -6.87 6.29
CA GLU A 24 16.15 -6.39 7.45
C GLU A 24 16.64 -5.04 7.98
N LYS A 25 17.85 -4.61 7.60
CA LYS A 25 18.43 -3.31 7.95
C LYS A 25 18.05 -2.18 6.99
N GLU A 26 17.41 -2.48 5.88
CA GLU A 26 17.02 -1.46 4.89
C GLU A 26 15.66 -0.84 5.24
N ASP A 27 15.51 0.46 5.01
CA ASP A 27 14.26 1.17 5.25
C ASP A 27 13.15 0.65 4.33
N VAL A 28 12.00 0.35 4.93
CA VAL A 28 10.83 -0.15 4.21
C VAL A 28 10.29 0.94 3.28
N ASN A 29 10.14 0.60 2.00
CA ASN A 29 9.61 1.49 0.97
C ASN A 29 8.49 0.82 0.15
N PHE A 30 7.91 1.53 -0.82
CA PHE A 30 6.80 1.05 -1.64
C PHE A 30 7.10 -0.21 -2.47
N ASP A 31 8.34 -0.42 -2.90
CA ASP A 31 8.70 -1.56 -3.77
C ASP A 31 8.67 -2.89 -3.02
N HIS A 32 8.74 -2.85 -1.69
CA HIS A 32 8.57 -4.00 -0.81
C HIS A 32 7.16 -4.58 -0.85
N PHE A 33 6.19 -3.83 -1.39
CA PHE A 33 4.79 -4.22 -1.40
C PHE A 33 4.26 -4.43 -2.82
N GLN A 34 3.36 -5.39 -2.95
CA GLN A 34 2.51 -5.55 -4.13
C GLN A 34 1.11 -5.01 -3.83
N ILE A 35 0.65 -4.05 -4.62
CA ILE A 35 -0.72 -3.53 -4.51
C ILE A 35 -1.68 -4.52 -5.17
N LEU A 36 -2.72 -4.93 -4.45
CA LEU A 36 -3.66 -5.95 -4.92
C LEU A 36 -5.00 -5.34 -5.33
N ARG A 37 -5.78 -4.81 -4.38
CA ARG A 37 -7.09 -4.21 -4.67
C ARG A 37 -7.42 -3.03 -3.79
N ALA A 38 -8.25 -2.14 -4.33
CA ALA A 38 -8.92 -1.10 -3.57
C ALA A 38 -9.87 -1.70 -2.53
N ILE A 39 -9.90 -1.14 -1.32
CA ILE A 39 -10.90 -1.47 -0.30
C ILE A 39 -11.63 -0.25 0.25
N GLY A 40 -11.10 0.96 0.08
CA GLY A 40 -11.76 2.16 0.55
C GLY A 40 -11.26 3.42 -0.13
N LYS A 41 -12.04 4.50 0.01
CA LYS A 41 -11.67 5.86 -0.38
C LYS A 41 -11.89 6.76 0.83
N GLY A 42 -10.86 7.48 1.23
CA GLY A 42 -10.92 8.50 2.28
C GLY A 42 -10.92 9.91 1.70
N SER A 43 -10.87 10.90 2.59
CA SER A 43 -10.73 12.33 2.25
C SER A 43 -9.44 12.62 1.46
N PHE A 44 -8.33 11.99 1.86
CA PHE A 44 -6.98 12.28 1.37
C PHE A 44 -6.46 11.28 0.34
N GLY A 45 -7.23 10.23 0.03
CA GLY A 45 -6.73 9.20 -0.86
C GLY A 45 -7.49 7.89 -0.82
N LYS A 46 -6.79 6.81 -1.13
CA LYS A 46 -7.36 5.47 -1.35
C LYS A 46 -6.70 4.47 -0.42
N VAL A 47 -7.50 3.56 0.12
CA VAL A 47 -7.01 2.43 0.91
C VAL A 47 -7.03 1.18 0.04
N CYS A 48 -5.90 0.50 -0.03
CA CYS A 48 -5.72 -0.72 -0.80
C CYS A 48 -5.22 -1.85 0.10
N ILE A 49 -5.60 -3.09 -0.21
CA ILE A 49 -4.91 -4.26 0.30
C ILE A 49 -3.57 -4.36 -0.45
N VAL A 50 -2.50 -4.54 0.31
CA VAL A 50 -1.15 -4.78 -0.19
C VAL A 50 -0.57 -6.04 0.44
N GLN A 51 0.35 -6.69 -0.25
CA GLN A 51 1.10 -7.84 0.24
C GLN A 51 2.59 -7.48 0.32
N LYS A 52 3.23 -7.69 1.47
CA LYS A 52 4.69 -7.56 1.58
C LYS A 52 5.34 -8.73 0.86
N ARG A 53 6.28 -8.47 -0.05
CA ARG A 53 6.79 -9.45 -1.02
C ARG A 53 7.63 -10.57 -0.40
N ASP A 54 8.25 -10.33 0.75
CA ASP A 54 9.12 -11.29 1.44
C ASP A 54 8.37 -12.18 2.42
N THR A 55 7.48 -11.60 3.23
CA THR A 55 6.73 -12.31 4.27
C THR A 55 5.37 -12.80 3.80
N GLU A 56 4.94 -12.38 2.60
CA GLU A 56 3.61 -12.61 2.06
C GLU A 56 2.46 -12.06 2.94
N LYS A 57 2.80 -11.28 3.98
CA LYS A 57 1.85 -10.72 4.93
C LYS A 57 1.03 -9.60 4.30
N MET A 58 -0.26 -9.59 4.60
CA MET A 58 -1.25 -8.69 4.01
C MET A 58 -1.50 -7.50 4.93
N TYR A 59 -1.58 -6.30 4.36
CA TYR A 59 -1.81 -5.04 5.07
C TYR A 59 -2.83 -4.18 4.33
N ALA A 60 -3.43 -3.22 5.05
CA ALA A 60 -4.13 -2.10 4.44
C ALA A 60 -3.15 -0.92 4.30
N MET A 61 -2.97 -0.41 3.09
CA MET A 61 -2.12 0.75 2.81
C MET A 61 -2.99 1.92 2.36
N LYS A 62 -2.86 3.07 3.03
CA LYS A 62 -3.46 4.34 2.64
C LYS A 62 -2.49 5.10 1.73
N TYR A 63 -2.84 5.26 0.46
CA TYR A 63 -2.10 6.09 -0.49
C TYR A 63 -2.67 7.50 -0.51
N MET A 64 -1.85 8.51 -0.22
CA MET A 64 -2.23 9.92 -0.17
C MET A 64 -1.51 10.72 -1.25
N ASN A 65 -2.22 11.62 -1.92
CA ASN A 65 -1.61 12.53 -2.89
C ASN A 65 -1.09 13.78 -2.16
N LYS A 66 0.24 13.88 -2.02
CA LYS A 66 0.89 15.00 -1.31
C LYS A 66 0.51 16.36 -1.87
N GLN A 67 0.42 16.49 -3.19
CA GLN A 67 0.07 17.75 -3.85
C GLN A 67 -1.35 18.19 -3.49
N GLN A 68 -2.31 17.26 -3.50
CA GLN A 68 -3.69 17.55 -3.09
C GLN A 68 -3.79 17.89 -1.60
N CYS A 69 -2.97 17.28 -0.74
CA CYS A 69 -2.93 17.64 0.68
C CYS A 69 -2.41 19.07 0.88
N ILE A 70 -1.44 19.52 0.07
CA ILE A 70 -0.93 20.90 0.11
C ILE A 70 -1.99 21.88 -0.38
N GLU A 71 -2.59 21.62 -1.55
CA GLU A 71 -3.58 22.50 -2.18
C GLU A 71 -4.83 22.71 -1.31
N ARG A 72 -5.13 21.76 -0.43
CA ARG A 72 -6.28 21.81 0.48
C ARG A 72 -5.93 22.27 1.90
N ASP A 73 -4.66 22.61 2.17
CA ASP A 73 -4.16 22.95 3.51
C ASP A 73 -4.41 21.85 4.57
N GLU A 74 -4.31 20.60 4.16
CA GLU A 74 -4.64 19.42 4.99
C GLU A 74 -3.40 18.77 5.64
N LEU A 75 -2.21 19.33 5.42
CA LEU A 75 -0.97 18.75 5.93
C LEU A 75 -0.99 18.57 7.45
N ARG A 76 -1.53 19.54 8.20
CA ARG A 76 -1.66 19.45 9.67
C ARG A 76 -2.51 18.26 10.09
N ASN A 77 -3.59 17.99 9.36
CA ASN A 77 -4.48 16.86 9.65
C ASN A 77 -3.79 15.52 9.35
N VAL A 78 -3.03 15.45 8.25
CA VAL A 78 -2.22 14.27 7.91
C VAL A 78 -1.16 13.98 8.99
N PHE A 79 -0.43 14.99 9.45
CA PHE A 79 0.58 14.80 10.50
C PHE A 79 -0.04 14.38 11.83
N ARG A 80 -1.16 14.98 12.22
CA ARG A 80 -1.89 14.59 13.43
C ARG A 80 -2.38 13.14 13.36
N GLU A 81 -2.91 12.72 12.21
CA GLU A 81 -3.35 11.33 12.03
C GLU A 81 -2.16 10.36 12.21
N LEU A 82 -0.98 10.70 11.67
CA LEU A 82 0.23 9.89 11.82
C LEU A 82 0.71 9.82 13.28
N GLU A 83 0.75 10.95 13.99
CA GLU A 83 1.15 11.01 15.40
C GLU A 83 0.25 10.13 16.27
N ILE A 84 -1.08 10.26 16.12
CA ILE A 84 -2.05 9.47 16.86
C ILE A 84 -1.90 7.97 16.55
N LEU A 85 -1.77 7.59 15.28
CA LEU A 85 -1.65 6.19 14.88
C LEU A 85 -0.33 5.54 15.30
N GLN A 86 0.72 6.31 15.54
CA GLN A 86 2.00 5.80 16.06
C GLN A 86 1.93 5.44 17.54
N GLU A 87 1.05 6.10 18.30
CA GLU A 87 0.91 5.89 19.75
C GLU A 87 -0.14 4.85 20.12
N ILE A 88 -0.98 4.43 19.17
CA ILE A 88 -2.05 3.45 19.42
C ILE A 88 -1.53 2.03 19.16
N GLU A 89 -1.48 1.23 20.22
CA GLU A 89 -1.36 -0.23 20.15
C GLU A 89 -2.43 -0.85 21.05
N HIS A 90 -3.49 -1.39 20.45
CA HIS A 90 -4.60 -1.97 21.20
C HIS A 90 -5.21 -3.14 20.42
N VAL A 91 -5.66 -4.21 21.10
CA VAL A 91 -6.12 -5.47 20.48
C VAL A 91 -7.31 -5.28 19.50
N PHE A 92 -8.05 -4.18 19.61
CA PHE A 92 -9.19 -3.86 18.75
C PHE A 92 -8.91 -2.77 17.71
N PHE A 93 -7.68 -2.24 17.66
CA PHE A 93 -7.26 -1.20 16.71
C PHE A 93 -6.06 -1.66 15.88
#